data_AF-A0A855M867-F1
#
_entry.id   AF-A0A855M867-F1
#
_cell.length_a   1.000
_cell.length_b   1.000
_cell.length_c   1.000
_cell.angle_alpha   90.00
_cell.angle_beta   90.00
_cell.angle_gamma   90.00
#
_symmetry.space_group_name_H-M   'P 1'
#
loop_
_entity.id
_entity.type
_entity.pdbx_description
1 polymer ?
#
loop_
_entity_poly.entity_id
_entity_poly.type
_entity_poly.pdbx_seq_one_letter_code
_entity_poly.pdbx_strand_id
1 'polypeptide(L)'
;MKNKLLITVLLTASLIPSLVQAFGNQNEWVSGWGQGVSEYSILGKGKSRLYLACEDSGYRPEVLIFTDVNGHSVSTDTNEIIKVKIDDDDAFSVSETSSRVGANNFAWMWDKFRTGKRVIVSGSGVKPADFTLNGAKNVLPEYSKTGCTPSND
;
A
#
# COMPACT_ATOMS: atom_id res chain seq x y z
N MET A 1 -32.72 -58.03 -22.29
CA MET A 1 -31.66 -57.32 -23.05
C MET A 1 -31.21 -56.11 -22.25
N LYS A 2 -29.88 -55.97 -22.11
CA LYS A 2 -29.06 -54.94 -21.44
C LYS A 2 -29.65 -53.54 -21.18
N ASN A 3 -29.57 -53.10 -19.92
CA ASN A 3 -29.65 -51.70 -19.47
C ASN A 3 -28.47 -50.87 -20.02
N LYS A 4 -28.68 -49.59 -20.38
CA LYS A 4 -27.62 -48.57 -20.34
C LYS A 4 -28.15 -47.18 -19.97
N LEU A 5 -27.51 -46.65 -18.92
CA LEU A 5 -27.50 -45.29 -18.39
C LEU A 5 -27.32 -44.21 -19.46
N LEU A 6 -27.91 -43.04 -19.22
CA LEU A 6 -27.33 -41.75 -19.61
C LEU A 6 -27.18 -40.89 -18.35
N ILE A 7 -25.92 -40.56 -18.05
CA ILE A 7 -25.42 -39.88 -16.86
C ILE A 7 -25.54 -38.37 -17.10
N THR A 8 -26.32 -37.68 -16.28
CA THR A 8 -26.34 -36.21 -16.20
C THR A 8 -25.08 -35.75 -15.45
N VAL A 9 -24.11 -35.18 -16.16
CA VAL A 9 -22.91 -34.60 -15.55
C VAL A 9 -23.25 -33.20 -15.04
N LEU A 10 -23.43 -33.06 -13.72
CA LEU A 10 -23.48 -31.77 -13.03
C LEU A 10 -22.05 -31.23 -12.90
N LEU A 11 -21.67 -30.20 -13.67
CA LEU A 11 -20.43 -29.46 -13.46
C LEU A 11 -20.63 -28.47 -12.30
N THR A 12 -20.41 -28.92 -11.06
CA THR A 12 -20.27 -28.00 -9.92
C THR A 12 -18.83 -27.47 -9.90
N ALA A 13 -18.59 -26.36 -10.59
CA ALA A 13 -17.36 -25.60 -10.44
C ALA A 13 -17.36 -24.95 -9.05
N SER A 14 -16.68 -25.59 -8.10
CA SER A 14 -16.39 -25.01 -6.79
C SER A 14 -15.48 -23.80 -6.98
N LEU A 15 -16.04 -22.59 -6.91
CA LEU A 15 -15.29 -21.35 -6.75
C LEU A 15 -14.60 -21.43 -5.39
N ILE A 16 -13.37 -21.94 -5.36
CA ILE A 16 -12.52 -21.81 -4.18
C ILE A 16 -12.27 -20.31 -4.02
N PRO A 17 -12.72 -19.66 -2.92
CA PRO A 17 -12.37 -18.28 -2.69
C PRO A 17 -10.84 -18.22 -2.59
N SER A 18 -10.21 -17.61 -3.60
CA SER A 18 -8.79 -17.30 -3.57
C SER A 18 -8.56 -16.44 -2.33
N LEU A 19 -7.83 -16.99 -1.36
CA LEU A 19 -7.24 -16.20 -0.29
C LEU A 19 -6.30 -15.21 -1.00
N VAL A 20 -6.78 -14.02 -1.30
CA VAL A 20 -5.96 -12.92 -1.78
C VAL A 20 -5.00 -12.61 -0.64
N GLN A 21 -3.81 -13.19 -0.69
CA GLN A 21 -2.75 -12.81 0.22
C GLN A 21 -2.47 -11.34 -0.04
N ALA A 22 -2.58 -10.53 1.00
CA ALA A 22 -2.24 -9.12 0.89
C ALA A 22 -0.77 -9.04 0.44
N PHE A 23 -0.55 -8.41 -0.71
CA PHE A 23 0.79 -8.03 -1.15
C PHE A 23 1.50 -7.29 0.00
N GLY A 24 2.67 -7.80 0.40
CA GLY A 24 3.44 -7.28 1.53
C GLY A 24 4.22 -8.33 2.31
N ASN A 25 5.11 -7.86 3.18
CA ASN A 25 5.85 -8.64 4.18
C ASN A 25 5.78 -7.92 5.53
N GLN A 26 5.86 -8.63 6.66
CA GLN A 26 5.82 -8.01 8.00
C GLN A 26 7.16 -7.42 8.46
N ASN A 27 8.26 -7.87 7.87
CA ASN A 27 9.62 -7.58 8.34
C ASN A 27 10.36 -6.56 7.49
N GLU A 28 10.01 -6.44 6.22
CA GLU A 28 10.67 -5.54 5.27
C GLU A 28 9.69 -5.07 4.19
N TRP A 29 9.95 -3.88 3.65
CA TRP A 29 9.20 -3.34 2.54
C TRP A 29 9.44 -4.15 1.26
N VAL A 30 8.37 -4.35 0.50
CA VAL A 30 8.42 -5.04 -0.80
C VAL A 30 7.86 -4.13 -1.89
N SER A 31 8.38 -4.29 -3.12
CA SER A 31 7.86 -3.65 -4.33
C SER A 31 7.19 -4.65 -5.26
N GLY A 32 6.27 -4.13 -6.06
CA GLY A 32 5.54 -4.82 -7.10
C GLY A 32 5.24 -3.86 -8.24
N TRP A 33 4.89 -4.42 -9.39
CA TRP A 33 4.47 -3.64 -10.55
C TRP A 33 3.32 -4.34 -11.26
N GLY A 34 2.31 -3.57 -11.64
CA GLY A 34 1.18 -4.10 -12.40
C GLY A 34 0.38 -2.98 -13.06
N GLN A 35 -0.01 -3.19 -14.32
CA GLN A 35 -0.89 -2.29 -15.07
C GLN A 35 -0.39 -0.82 -15.11
N GLY A 36 0.93 -0.61 -15.17
CA GLY A 36 1.52 0.74 -15.19
C GLY A 36 1.54 1.45 -13.83
N VAL A 37 1.43 0.69 -12.74
CA VAL A 37 1.51 1.19 -11.37
C VAL A 37 2.64 0.47 -10.65
N SER A 38 3.56 1.26 -10.10
CA SER A 38 4.56 0.82 -9.14
C SER A 38 3.95 0.81 -7.74
N GLU A 39 4.03 -0.32 -7.05
CA GLU A 39 3.38 -0.56 -5.77
C GLU A 39 4.42 -0.91 -4.69
N TYR A 40 4.23 -0.39 -3.48
CA TYR A 40 5.12 -0.65 -2.35
C TYR A 40 4.31 -0.93 -1.10
N SER A 41 4.71 -1.93 -0.31
CA SER A 41 3.94 -2.30 0.88
C SER A 41 4.75 -2.87 2.02
N ILE A 42 4.21 -2.69 3.23
CA ILE A 42 4.62 -3.34 4.47
C ILE A 42 3.38 -3.78 5.24
N LEU A 43 3.41 -4.99 5.79
CA LEU A 43 2.37 -5.53 6.67
C LEU A 43 2.71 -5.23 8.12
N GLY A 44 1.67 -4.97 8.92
CA GLY A 44 1.76 -4.79 10.35
C GLY A 44 1.15 -5.96 11.11
N LYS A 45 0.78 -5.71 12.37
CA LYS A 45 0.04 -6.67 13.21
C LYS A 45 -1.39 -6.85 12.69
N GLY A 46 -1.93 -8.05 12.84
CA GLY A 46 -3.31 -8.36 12.41
C GLY A 46 -3.49 -8.12 10.92
N LYS A 47 -4.48 -7.30 10.55
CA LYS A 47 -4.74 -6.91 9.15
C LYS A 47 -4.06 -5.61 8.74
N SER A 48 -3.23 -5.01 9.60
CA SER A 48 -2.62 -3.73 9.32
C SER A 48 -1.74 -3.78 8.08
N ARG A 49 -1.82 -2.76 7.24
CA ARG A 49 -1.00 -2.60 6.06
C ARG A 49 -0.78 -1.12 5.77
N LEU A 50 0.42 -0.79 5.36
CA LEU A 50 0.72 0.48 4.71
C LEU A 50 1.08 0.17 3.26
N TYR A 51 0.37 0.82 2.34
CA TYR A 51 0.51 0.61 0.90
C TYR A 51 0.69 1.97 0.22
N LEU A 52 1.64 2.03 -0.70
CA LEU A 52 1.96 3.19 -1.52
C LEU A 52 1.85 2.80 -2.99
N ALA A 53 1.31 3.68 -3.83
CA ALA A 53 1.23 3.47 -5.26
C ALA A 53 1.57 4.73 -6.06
N CYS A 54 2.24 4.51 -7.19
CA CYS A 54 2.73 5.52 -8.11
C CYS A 54 2.37 5.10 -9.54
N GLU A 55 1.62 5.94 -10.25
CA GLU A 55 1.33 5.69 -11.67
C GLU A 55 2.54 6.08 -12.53
N ASP A 56 2.96 5.20 -13.44
CA ASP A 56 4.13 5.41 -14.30
C ASP A 56 3.97 6.63 -15.21
N SER A 57 2.73 7.00 -15.54
CA SER A 57 2.41 8.17 -16.38
C SER A 57 2.61 9.51 -15.65
N GLY A 58 2.64 9.50 -14.32
CA GLY A 58 2.66 10.71 -13.49
C GLY A 58 1.38 11.57 -13.59
N TYR A 59 0.31 11.07 -14.21
CA TYR A 59 -0.93 11.84 -14.38
C TYR A 59 -1.76 11.93 -13.09
N ARG A 60 -1.62 10.94 -12.21
CA ARG A 60 -2.29 10.89 -10.91
C ARG A 60 -1.30 11.14 -9.77
N PRO A 61 -1.75 11.80 -8.70
CA PRO A 61 -0.93 11.96 -7.52
C PRO A 61 -0.68 10.60 -6.85
N GLU A 62 0.37 10.54 -6.05
CA GLU A 62 0.70 9.37 -5.27
C GLU A 62 -0.43 9.01 -4.30
N VAL A 63 -0.64 7.71 -4.16
CA VAL A 63 -1.66 7.16 -3.28
C VAL A 63 -0.99 6.50 -2.08
N LEU A 64 -1.46 6.84 -0.89
CA LEU A 64 -1.20 6.08 0.32
C LEU A 64 -2.52 5.52 0.83
N ILE A 65 -2.52 4.21 1.11
CA ILE A 65 -3.63 3.52 1.78
C ILE A 65 -3.10 2.98 3.10
N PHE A 66 -3.78 3.36 4.18
CA PHE A 66 -3.53 2.81 5.50
C PHE A 66 -4.69 1.92 5.91
N THR A 67 -4.42 0.63 6.14
CA THR A 67 -5.35 -0.33 6.72
C THR A 67 -4.99 -0.60 8.17
N ASP A 68 -5.97 -0.51 9.08
CA ASP A 68 -5.80 -0.77 10.50
C ASP A 68 -5.82 -2.25 10.86
N VAL A 69 -5.58 -2.54 12.14
CA VAL A 69 -5.50 -3.91 12.67
C VAL A 69 -6.78 -4.73 12.46
N ASN A 70 -7.94 -4.07 12.33
CA ASN A 70 -9.24 -4.70 12.11
C ASN A 70 -9.59 -4.84 10.63
N GLY A 71 -8.84 -4.18 9.74
CA GLY A 71 -9.05 -4.16 8.29
C GLY A 71 -9.80 -2.92 7.77
N HIS A 72 -10.02 -1.90 8.59
CA HIS A 72 -10.60 -0.63 8.12
C HIS A 72 -9.52 0.20 7.44
N SER A 73 -9.84 0.87 6.33
CA SER A 73 -8.85 1.61 5.56
C SER A 73 -9.22 3.07 5.38
N VAL A 74 -8.20 3.91 5.30
CA VAL A 74 -8.27 5.30 4.85
C VAL A 74 -7.28 5.52 3.71
N SER A 75 -7.57 6.46 2.81
CA SER A 75 -6.66 6.79 1.71
C SER A 75 -6.56 8.27 1.38
N THR A 76 -5.43 8.66 0.80
CA THR A 76 -5.22 9.99 0.22
C THR A 76 -6.06 10.21 -1.04
N ASP A 77 -6.50 9.15 -1.74
CA ASP A 77 -7.33 9.26 -2.95
C ASP A 77 -8.79 9.65 -2.66
N THR A 78 -9.29 9.30 -1.47
CA THR A 78 -10.61 9.65 -0.93
C THR A 78 -10.59 10.95 -0.12
N ASN A 79 -9.46 11.68 -0.13
CA ASN A 79 -9.22 12.88 0.67
C ASN A 79 -9.39 12.66 2.19
N GLU A 80 -9.16 11.44 2.67
CA GLU A 80 -9.22 11.15 4.10
C GLU A 80 -7.97 11.63 4.82
N ILE A 81 -8.14 12.04 6.09
CA ILE A 81 -7.02 12.53 6.88
C ILE A 81 -6.13 11.37 7.31
N ILE A 82 -4.88 11.38 6.86
CA ILE A 82 -3.81 10.48 7.26
C ILE A 82 -2.67 11.28 7.86
N LYS A 83 -2.24 10.86 9.05
CA LYS A 83 -1.07 11.40 9.74
C LYS A 83 -0.03 10.31 9.92
N VAL A 84 1.23 10.69 9.73
CA VAL A 84 2.39 9.83 9.96
C VAL A 84 3.29 10.45 11.00
N LYS A 85 3.84 9.61 11.88
CA LYS A 85 4.90 9.95 12.83
C LYS A 85 6.07 9.03 12.55
N ILE A 86 7.21 9.59 12.13
CA ILE A 86 8.38 8.81 11.73
C ILE A 86 9.43 8.96 12.82
N ASP A 87 9.88 7.84 13.37
CA ASP A 87 10.80 7.79 14.50
C ASP A 87 10.36 8.74 15.65
N ASP A 88 11.19 9.73 15.98
CA ASP A 88 10.96 10.69 17.05
C ASP A 88 10.42 12.05 16.56
N ASP A 89 10.19 12.20 15.24
CA ASP A 89 9.62 13.43 14.66
C ASP A 89 8.15 13.64 15.11
N ASP A 90 7.66 14.88 15.02
CA ASP A 90 6.25 15.19 15.27
C ASP A 90 5.34 14.60 14.18
N ALA A 91 4.09 14.27 14.56
CA ALA A 91 3.12 13.76 13.61
C ALA A 91 2.64 14.87 12.65
N PHE A 92 2.63 14.60 11.35
CA PHE A 92 2.19 15.53 10.31
C PHE A 92 1.25 14.86 9.30
N SER A 93 0.50 15.67 8.56
CA SER A 93 -0.50 15.20 7.59
C SER A 93 0.11 14.97 6.20
N VAL A 94 -0.28 13.85 5.59
CA VAL A 94 0.09 13.45 4.21
C VAL A 94 -1.15 13.28 3.32
N SER A 95 -2.26 13.89 3.71
CA SER A 95 -3.62 13.59 3.22
C SER A 95 -3.97 14.17 1.84
N GLU A 96 -3.27 15.22 1.39
CA GLU A 96 -3.66 16.02 0.21
C GLU A 96 -2.54 16.06 -0.83
N THR A 97 -2.26 14.94 -1.49
CA THR A 97 -1.13 14.84 -2.45
C THR A 97 -1.29 15.70 -3.71
N SER A 98 -2.49 16.22 -3.97
CA SER A 98 -2.81 17.07 -5.12
C SER A 98 -2.46 18.55 -4.94
N SER A 99 -2.22 19.03 -3.71
CA SER A 99 -1.76 20.40 -3.45
C SER A 99 -0.24 20.47 -3.41
N ARG A 100 0.35 21.62 -3.76
CA ARG A 100 1.82 21.80 -3.68
C ARG A 100 2.35 21.52 -2.27
N VAL A 101 1.59 21.87 -1.24
CA VAL A 101 1.98 21.63 0.16
C VAL A 101 1.91 20.15 0.48
N GLY A 102 0.82 19.46 0.12
CA GLY A 102 0.71 18.04 0.42
C GLY A 102 1.62 17.16 -0.43
N ALA A 103 1.91 17.52 -1.69
CA ALA A 103 2.96 16.88 -2.49
C ALA A 103 4.34 17.00 -1.82
N ASN A 104 4.68 18.18 -1.28
CA ASN A 104 5.93 18.37 -0.54
C ASN A 104 5.96 17.55 0.77
N ASN A 105 4.84 17.47 1.51
CA ASN A 105 4.77 16.64 2.70
C ASN A 105 4.92 15.15 2.37
N PHE A 106 4.34 14.71 1.25
CA PHE A 106 4.45 13.34 0.78
C PHE A 106 5.88 13.01 0.35
N ALA A 107 6.53 13.89 -0.41
CA ALA A 107 7.95 13.78 -0.77
C ALA A 107 8.84 13.68 0.48
N TRP A 108 8.60 14.55 1.47
CA TRP A 108 9.34 14.51 2.74
C TRP A 108 9.12 13.19 3.49
N MET A 109 7.88 12.70 3.56
CA MET A 109 7.56 11.40 4.14
C MET A 109 8.30 10.27 3.41
N TRP A 110 8.32 10.32 2.08
CA TRP A 110 8.97 9.33 1.22
C TRP A 110 10.47 9.21 1.52
N ASP A 111 11.17 10.35 1.57
CA ASP A 111 12.59 10.41 1.91
C ASP A 111 12.87 9.92 3.34
N LYS A 112 11.94 10.20 4.25
CA LYS A 112 12.01 9.72 5.62
C LYS A 112 11.72 8.22 5.73
N PHE A 113 10.87 7.64 4.89
CA PHE A 113 10.70 6.18 4.83
C PHE A 113 11.99 5.50 4.38
N ARG A 114 12.72 6.10 3.43
CA ARG A 114 14.02 5.57 2.96
C ARG A 114 15.13 5.61 4.02
N THR A 115 15.02 6.45 5.06
CA THR A 115 16.12 6.72 6.00
C THR A 115 15.79 6.41 7.46
N GLY A 116 14.51 6.42 7.82
CA GLY A 116 14.03 6.17 9.18
C GLY A 116 13.97 4.70 9.55
N LYS A 117 13.50 4.42 10.76
CA LYS A 117 13.43 3.05 11.31
C LYS A 117 12.00 2.55 11.48
N ARG A 118 11.09 3.43 11.91
CA ARG A 118 9.69 3.09 12.19
C ARG A 118 8.76 4.24 11.82
N VAL A 119 7.53 3.89 11.49
CA VAL A 119 6.44 4.84 11.29
C VAL A 119 5.21 4.41 12.07
N ILE A 120 4.54 5.36 12.72
CA ILE A 120 3.19 5.19 13.25
C ILE A 120 2.24 5.94 12.32
N VAL A 121 1.22 5.24 11.83
CA VAL A 121 0.21 5.80 10.93
C VAL A 121 -1.13 5.86 11.66
N SER A 122 -1.85 6.96 11.45
CA SER A 122 -3.17 7.18 12.04
C SER A 122 -4.08 7.93 11.05
N GLY A 123 -5.38 7.83 11.25
CA GLY A 123 -6.37 8.53 10.45
C GLY A 123 -7.75 8.54 11.10
N SER A 124 -8.71 9.19 10.44
CA SER A 124 -10.09 9.22 10.94
C SER A 124 -10.73 7.83 10.85
N GLY A 125 -11.41 7.37 11.90
CA GLY A 125 -12.16 6.11 11.87
C GLY A 125 -11.33 4.82 11.88
N VAL A 126 -9.99 4.92 11.93
CA VAL A 126 -9.06 3.78 11.92
C VAL A 126 -8.19 3.75 13.18
N LYS A 127 -7.87 2.55 13.68
CA LYS A 127 -6.92 2.40 14.80
C LYS A 127 -5.49 2.68 14.32
N PRO A 128 -4.69 3.50 15.04
CA PRO A 128 -3.29 3.69 14.68
C PRO A 128 -2.50 2.37 14.69
N ALA A 129 -1.50 2.25 13.81
CA ALA A 129 -0.62 1.10 13.74
C ALA A 129 0.84 1.51 13.50
N ASP A 130 1.75 0.70 14.03
CA ASP A 130 3.19 0.83 13.82
C ASP A 130 3.68 -0.10 12.70
N PHE A 131 4.62 0.40 11.90
CA PHE A 131 5.30 -0.36 10.85
C PHE A 131 6.82 -0.13 10.95
N THR A 132 7.59 -1.15 10.57
CA THR A 132 9.03 -1.00 10.36
C THR A 132 9.29 -0.32 9.00
N LEU A 133 10.40 0.41 8.92
CA LEU A 133 10.94 0.96 7.66
C LEU A 133 12.12 0.13 7.12
N ASN A 134 12.33 -1.08 7.65
CA ASN A 134 13.35 -2.00 7.15
C ASN A 134 13.16 -2.30 5.65
N GLY A 135 14.25 -2.26 4.89
CA GLY A 135 14.22 -2.53 3.45
C GLY A 135 13.59 -1.43 2.59
N ALA A 136 12.98 -0.39 3.17
CA ALA A 136 12.32 0.68 2.44
C ALA A 136 13.25 1.37 1.43
N LYS A 137 14.49 1.68 1.83
CA LYS A 137 15.50 2.27 0.92
C LYS A 137 15.77 1.44 -0.34
N ASN A 138 15.64 0.12 -0.25
CA ASN A 138 15.98 -0.80 -1.32
C ASN A 138 14.87 -0.91 -2.37
N VAL A 139 13.62 -0.64 -1.97
CA VAL A 139 12.45 -0.80 -2.85
C VAL A 139 11.81 0.53 -3.22
N LEU A 140 11.79 1.52 -2.32
CA LEU A 140 11.30 2.86 -2.63
C LEU A 140 12.39 3.61 -3.41
N PRO A 141 12.21 4.00 -4.68
CA PRO A 141 13.20 4.81 -5.41
C PRO A 141 13.43 6.18 -4.75
N GLU A 142 14.50 6.88 -5.15
CA GLU A 142 14.65 8.29 -4.79
C GLU A 142 13.52 9.12 -5.38
N TYR A 143 12.95 10.01 -4.58
CA TYR A 143 11.87 10.86 -5.05
C TYR A 143 12.43 11.90 -6.04
N SER A 144 12.06 11.79 -7.31
CA SER A 144 12.64 12.60 -8.40
C SER A 144 11.56 13.32 -9.22
N LYS A 145 11.93 13.99 -10.31
CA LYS A 145 10.98 14.69 -11.20
C LYS A 145 9.96 13.75 -11.87
N THR A 146 10.24 12.45 -11.95
CA THR A 146 9.28 11.42 -12.42
C THR A 146 8.46 10.83 -11.26
N GLY A 147 8.54 11.43 -10.07
CA GLY A 147 7.84 11.01 -8.87
C GLY A 147 8.55 9.85 -8.17
N CYS A 148 7.76 8.84 -7.82
CA CYS A 148 8.16 7.66 -7.06
C CYS A 148 8.20 6.36 -7.88
N THR A 149 8.47 6.49 -9.17
CA THR A 149 8.69 5.38 -10.10
C THR A 149 10.19 5.05 -10.15
N PRO A 150 10.60 3.78 -10.26
CA PRO A 150 12.00 3.43 -10.48
C PRO A 150 12.49 4.08 -11.77
N SER A 151 13.70 4.63 -11.75
CA SER A 151 14.35 5.08 -12.99
C SER A 151 14.50 3.89 -13.94
N ASN A 152 13.97 4.00 -15.16
CA ASN A 152 14.32 3.08 -16.23
C ASN A 152 15.76 3.42 -16.66
N ASP A 153 16.74 2.66 -16.16
CA ASP A 153 18.09 2.65 -16.73
C ASP A 153 18.10 1.98 -18.11
#